data_AF-A0A9R0R2R8-F1
#
_entry.id   AF-A0A9R0R2R8-F1
#
_cell.length_a   1.000
_cell.length_b   1.000
_cell.length_c   1.000
_cell.angle_alpha   90.00
_cell.angle_beta   90.00
_cell.angle_gamma   90.00
#
_symmetry.space_group_name_H-M   'P 1'
#
loop_
_entity.id
_entity.type
_entity.pdbx_description
1 polymer ?
#
loop_
_entity_poly.entity_id
_entity_poly.type
_entity_poly.pdbx_seq_one_letter_code
_entity_poly.pdbx_strand_id
1 'polypeptide(L)' 'MQVGVCALLLAAALLLSAPAATEAYDSLDPNGNITIKWDIMSWTPDGYVVSSTSTSVSLIPTYELGHH' A
#
# COMPACT_ATOMS: atom_id res chain seq x y z
N MET A 1 -7.45 28.66 46.68
CA MET A 1 -6.04 28.80 46.25
C MET A 1 -5.47 27.48 45.77
N GLN A 2 -5.55 26.39 46.55
CA GLN A 2 -5.03 25.07 46.17
C GLN A 2 -5.62 24.47 44.87
N VAL A 3 -6.94 24.54 44.69
CA VAL A 3 -7.63 23.91 43.54
C VAL A 3 -7.26 24.57 42.20
N GLY A 4 -7.03 25.89 42.20
CA GLY A 4 -6.62 26.63 41.00
C GLY A 4 -5.19 26.32 40.56
N VAL A 5 -4.28 26.10 41.52
CA VAL A 5 -2.90 25.65 41.23
C VAL A 5 -2.91 24.24 40.63
N CYS A 6 -3.70 23.32 41.19
CA CYS A 6 -3.83 21.98 40.61
C CYS A 6 -4.37 22.02 39.17
N ALA A 7 -5.39 22.83 38.90
CA ALA A 7 -5.93 22.98 37.55
C ALA A 7 -4.89 23.55 36.56
N LEU A 8 -4.10 24.54 36.99
CA LEU A 8 -3.03 25.12 36.18
C LEU A 8 -1.90 24.11 35.90
N LEU A 9 -1.50 23.34 36.91
CA LEU A 9 -0.47 22.30 36.77
C LEU A 9 -0.94 21.16 35.85
N LEU A 10 -2.20 20.75 35.94
CA LEU A 10 -2.79 19.75 35.06
C LEU A 10 -2.89 20.24 33.60
N ALA A 11 -3.29 21.50 33.40
CA ALA A 11 -3.33 22.10 32.06
C ALA A 11 -1.91 22.21 31.46
N ALA A 12 -0.91 22.60 32.24
CA ALA A 12 0.48 22.65 31.81
C ALA A 12 1.02 21.25 31.47
N ALA A 13 0.76 20.25 32.30
CA ALA A 13 1.16 18.87 32.04
C ALA A 13 0.52 18.34 30.74
N LEU A 14 -0.75 18.63 30.51
CA LEU A 14 -1.46 18.24 29.29
C LEU A 14 -0.85 18.90 28.04
N LEU A 15 -0.56 20.21 28.10
CA LEU A 15 0.09 20.95 27.03
C LEU A 15 1.52 20.44 26.73
N LEU A 16 2.28 20.08 27.76
CA LEU A 16 3.64 19.52 27.61
C LEU A 16 3.63 18.07 27.08
N SER A 17 2.55 17.33 27.32
CA SER A 17 2.36 15.95 26.81
C SER A 17 1.78 15.89 25.41
N ALA A 18 1.39 17.03 24.83
CA ALA A 18 0.82 17.06 23.49
C ALA A 18 1.85 16.54 22.47
N PRO A 19 1.45 15.62 21.56
CA PRO A 19 2.35 15.16 20.52
C PRO A 19 2.78 16.36 19.67
N ALA A 20 4.09 16.47 19.41
CA ALA A 20 4.60 17.46 18.47
C ALA A 20 3.97 17.23 17.09
N ALA A 21 3.78 18.31 16.32
CA ALA A 21 3.37 18.19 14.93
C ALA A 21 4.43 17.38 14.18
N THR A 22 4.12 16.12 13.85
CA THR A 22 4.98 15.28 13.04
C THR A 22 4.66 15.56 11.58
N GLU A 23 5.64 16.07 10.86
CA GLU A 23 5.60 16.13 9.40
C GLU A 23 5.86 14.74 8.84
N ALA A 24 5.06 14.32 7.85
CA ALA A 24 5.31 13.10 7.09
C ALA A 24 6.39 13.39 6.03
N TYR A 25 7.56 13.85 6.47
CA TYR A 25 8.68 14.17 5.59
C TYR A 25 9.46 12.89 5.25
N ASP A 26 9.37 12.46 4.00
CA ASP A 26 10.24 11.42 3.44
C ASP A 26 11.38 12.10 2.68
N SER A 27 12.61 11.99 3.18
CA SER A 27 13.79 12.58 2.52
C SER A 27 14.07 12.00 1.13
N LEU A 28 13.49 10.84 0.79
CA LEU A 28 13.56 10.24 -0.55
C LEU A 28 12.50 10.80 -1.50
N ASP A 29 11.46 11.47 -0.97
CA ASP A 29 10.44 12.20 -1.73
C ASP A 29 10.29 13.64 -1.18
N PRO A 30 11.32 14.49 -1.33
CA PRO A 30 11.34 15.86 -0.79
C PRO A 30 10.29 16.79 -1.43
N ASN A 31 9.59 16.34 -2.48
CA ASN A 31 8.49 17.05 -3.12
C ASN A 31 7.11 16.51 -2.70
N GLY A 32 7.04 15.32 -2.09
CA GLY A 32 5.80 14.68 -1.66
C GLY A 32 4.90 14.23 -2.81
N ASN A 33 5.49 13.67 -3.87
CA ASN A 33 4.77 13.23 -5.06
C ASN A 33 4.02 11.90 -4.83
N ILE A 34 2.75 11.98 -4.45
CA ILE A 34 1.89 10.79 -4.30
C ILE A 34 1.50 10.23 -5.68
N THR A 35 2.05 9.07 -6.06
CA THR A 35 1.67 8.36 -7.29
C THR A 35 0.56 7.35 -7.02
N ILE A 36 -0.68 7.72 -7.32
CA ILE A 36 -1.83 6.80 -7.23
C ILE A 36 -1.89 5.96 -8.51
N LYS A 37 -1.49 4.69 -8.41
CA LYS A 37 -1.74 3.69 -9.45
C LYS A 37 -3.10 3.05 -9.21
N TRP A 38 -4.10 3.45 -10.00
CA TRP A 38 -5.30 2.65 -10.16
C TRP A 38 -4.91 1.48 -11.06
N ASP A 39 -4.72 0.29 -10.49
CA ASP A 39 -4.74 -0.91 -11.30
C ASP A 39 -6.19 -1.06 -11.82
N ILE A 40 -6.45 -0.50 -13.00
CA ILE A 40 -7.75 -0.60 -13.64
C ILE A 40 -7.85 -2.04 -14.15
N MET A 41 -8.45 -2.92 -13.36
CA MET A 41 -9.00 -4.16 -13.90
C MET A 41 -10.08 -3.75 -14.91
N SER A 42 -9.75 -3.85 -16.19
CA SER A 42 -10.68 -3.63 -17.29
C SER A 42 -11.85 -4.59 -17.10
N TRP A 43 -13.01 -4.08 -16.69
CA TRP A 43 -14.25 -4.85 -16.76
C TRP A 43 -14.69 -4.87 -18.21
N THR A 44 -14.61 -6.04 -18.84
CA THR A 44 -15.27 -6.28 -20.12
C THR A 44 -16.78 -6.32 -19.91
N PRO A 45 -17.61 -5.69 -20.77
CA PRO A 45 -19.06 -5.71 -20.64
C PRO A 45 -19.70 -7.08 -20.85
N ASP A 46 -18.93 -8.05 -21.38
CA ASP A 46 -19.40 -9.40 -21.63
C ASP A 46 -19.10 -10.27 -20.42
N GLY A 47 -20.16 -10.76 -19.78
CA GLY A 47 -20.16 -11.38 -18.47
C GLY A 47 -19.26 -12.61 -18.36
N TYR A 48 -18.95 -12.95 -17.10
CA TYR A 48 -18.26 -14.15 -16.65
C TYR A 48 -18.38 -15.35 -17.60
N VAL A 49 -17.37 -15.57 -18.45
CA VAL A 49 -17.08 -16.89 -18.99
C VAL A 49 -16.06 -17.54 -18.07
N VAL A 50 -16.51 -18.49 -17.26
CA VAL A 50 -15.62 -19.36 -16.48
C VAL A 50 -14.86 -20.23 -17.48
N SER A 51 -13.70 -19.76 -17.94
CA SER A 51 -12.79 -20.58 -18.75
C SER A 51 -12.06 -21.58 -17.85
N SER A 52 -12.83 -22.53 -17.31
CA SER A 52 -12.26 -23.76 -16.76
C SER A 52 -11.92 -24.67 -17.92
N THR A 53 -10.77 -24.46 -18.56
CA THR A 53 -10.07 -25.54 -19.28
C THR A 53 -8.57 -25.26 -19.24
N SER A 54 -7.91 -25.77 -18.20
CA SER A 54 -6.47 -26.01 -18.26
C SER A 54 -6.23 -27.18 -19.21
N THR A 55 -5.66 -26.92 -20.38
CA THR A 55 -5.03 -28.00 -21.17
C THR A 55 -3.63 -27.53 -21.56
N SER A 56 -2.65 -27.93 -20.75
CA SER A 56 -1.24 -27.84 -21.11
C SER A 56 -0.92 -28.96 -22.11
N VAL A 57 -0.85 -28.63 -23.40
CA VAL A 57 -0.25 -29.53 -24.39
C VAL A 57 1.27 -29.38 -24.26
N SER A 58 1.91 -30.35 -23.61
CA SER A 58 3.37 -30.43 -23.57
C SER A 58 3.88 -30.83 -24.95
N LEU A 59 4.20 -29.84 -25.79
CA LEU A 59 4.94 -30.10 -27.03
C LEU A 59 6.40 -30.35 -26.65
N ILE A 60 6.81 -31.62 -26.67
CA ILE A 60 8.24 -31.98 -26.61
C ILE A 60 8.89 -31.34 -27.83
N PRO A 61 9.87 -30.44 -27.70
CA PRO A 61 10.49 -29.84 -28.86
C PRO A 61 11.29 -30.91 -29.61
N THR A 62 11.01 -31.08 -30.90
CA THR A 62 11.52 -32.18 -31.73
C THR A 62 13.01 -32.08 -32.09
N TYR A 63 13.81 -31.32 -31.33
CA TYR A 63 15.26 -31.23 -31.54
C TYR A 63 16.04 -32.33 -30.82
N GLU A 64 15.41 -33.12 -29.94
CA GLU A 64 16.05 -34.26 -29.24
C GLU A 64 16.06 -35.58 -30.07
N LEU A 65 15.73 -35.52 -31.37
CA LEU A 65 15.81 -36.67 -32.27
C LEU A 65 16.62 -36.31 -33.53
N GLY A 66 17.92 -36.09 -33.37
CA GLY A 66 18.85 -36.02 -34.49
C GLY A 66 20.26 -35.61 -34.10
N HIS A 67 21.22 -36.51 -34.37
CA HIS A 67 22.68 -36.36 -34.32
C HIS A 67 23.38 -36.83 -33.03
N HIS A 68 23.41 -38.14 -32.82
CA HIS A 68 24.65 -38.95 -32.92
C HIS A 68 24.32 -40.42 -33.17
#